data_AF-A0A5C5Y057-F1
#
_entry.id   AF-A0A5C5Y057-F1
#
_cell.length_a   1.000
_cell.length_b   1.000
_cell.length_c   1.000
_cell.angle_alpha   90.00
_cell.angle_beta   90.00
_cell.angle_gamma   90.00
#
_symmetry.space_group_name_H-M   'P 1'
#
loop_
_entity.id
_entity.type
_entity.pdbx_description
1 polymer ?
#
loop_
_entity_poly.entity_id
_entity_poly.type
_entity_poly.pdbx_seq_one_letter_code
_entity_poly.pdbx_strand_id
1 'polypeptide(L)'
;MPESKLHGENLIAIPDVPDYLPTRRGKKLHISTVYRWVLKGARGKVLDSAMLGGIRYTSLEALERFLGTRTAELTEIRRQERVRASLDRRGLSSPRIPEARLPVRDVRRDNPRVPD
;
A
#
# COMPACT_ATOMS: atom_id res chain seq x y z
N MET A 1 -16.57 9.55 28.98
CA MET A 1 -16.68 9.93 27.55
C MET A 1 -17.49 8.84 26.86
N PRO A 2 -18.65 9.12 26.25
CA PRO A 2 -19.42 8.07 25.58
C PRO A 2 -18.61 7.53 24.39
N GLU A 3 -18.33 6.23 24.39
CA GLU A 3 -17.65 5.54 23.30
C GLU A 3 -18.55 5.54 22.06
N SER A 4 -18.28 6.46 21.13
CA SER A 4 -19.03 6.51 19.87
C SER A 4 -18.49 5.43 18.93
N LYS A 5 -19.05 4.23 19.03
CA LYS A 5 -18.69 3.10 18.15
C LYS A 5 -19.56 3.07 16.91
N LEU A 6 -18.94 2.88 15.76
CA LEU A 6 -19.63 2.67 14.49
C LEU A 6 -18.97 1.50 13.76
N HIS A 7 -19.75 0.46 13.43
CA HIS A 7 -19.23 -0.78 12.81
C HIS A 7 -18.05 -1.43 13.59
N GLY A 8 -18.02 -1.26 14.91
CA GLY A 8 -16.95 -1.79 15.76
C GLY A 8 -15.69 -0.92 15.83
N GLU A 9 -15.62 0.20 15.09
CA GLU A 9 -14.52 1.17 15.18
C GLU A 9 -14.83 2.28 16.19
N ASN A 10 -13.79 2.79 16.87
CA ASN A 10 -13.90 3.84 17.88
C ASN A 10 -13.73 5.21 17.23
N LEU A 11 -14.83 5.96 17.05
CA LEU A 11 -14.79 7.26 16.38
C LEU A 11 -14.22 8.36 17.28
N ILE A 12 -13.38 9.20 16.67
CA ILE A 12 -12.77 10.37 17.27
C ILE A 12 -12.97 11.55 16.32
N ALA A 13 -13.41 12.69 16.84
CA ALA A 13 -13.49 13.90 16.05
C ALA A 13 -12.07 14.38 15.70
N ILE A 14 -11.85 14.86 14.47
CA ILE A 14 -10.52 15.32 14.04
C ILE A 14 -9.86 16.34 15.01
N PRO A 15 -10.60 17.30 15.62
CA PRO A 15 -10.05 18.20 16.64
C PRO A 15 -9.42 17.51 17.85
N ASP A 16 -9.95 16.35 18.23
CA ASP A 16 -9.54 15.63 19.45
C ASP A 16 -8.38 14.67 19.19
N VAL A 17 -8.10 14.32 17.93
CA VAL A 17 -7.03 13.37 17.55
C VAL A 17 -5.67 13.67 18.22
N PRO A 18 -5.18 14.91 18.33
CA PRO A 18 -3.92 15.20 19.01
C PRO A 18 -3.84 14.71 20.46
N ASP A 19 -4.97 14.53 21.13
CA ASP A 19 -5.03 14.08 22.52
C ASP A 19 -4.88 12.56 22.66
N TYR A 20 -5.11 11.82 21.58
CA TYR A 20 -4.94 10.37 21.51
C TYR A 20 -3.54 9.95 21.04
N LEU A 21 -2.68 10.92 20.70
CA LEU A 21 -1.34 10.65 20.15
C LEU A 21 -0.23 10.97 21.17
N PRO A 22 0.90 10.24 21.11
CA PRO A 22 2.03 10.53 21.98
C PRO A 22 2.59 11.93 21.71
N THR A 23 3.01 12.61 22.78
CA THR A 23 3.62 13.94 22.68
C THR A 23 5.09 13.84 22.26
N ARG A 24 5.56 14.81 21.47
CA ARG A 24 6.97 14.92 21.08
C ARG A 24 7.59 16.10 21.82
N ARG A 25 8.57 15.83 22.68
CA ARG A 25 9.23 16.86 23.53
C ARG A 25 8.21 17.66 24.36
N GLY A 26 7.23 16.96 24.94
CA GLY A 26 6.17 17.56 25.75
C GLY A 26 5.11 18.34 24.97
N LYS A 27 5.20 18.42 23.63
CA LYS A 27 4.21 19.12 22.79
C LYS A 27 3.31 18.13 22.07
N LYS A 28 2.01 18.40 22.10
CA LYS A 28 1.00 17.70 21.30
C LYS A 28 1.21 17.95 19.81
N LEU A 29 0.70 17.04 18.98
CA LEU A 29 0.70 17.22 17.54
C LEU A 29 -0.19 18.41 17.16
N HIS A 30 0.31 19.31 16.30
CA HIS A 30 -0.52 20.42 15.85
C HIS A 30 -1.68 19.94 14.99
N ILE A 31 -2.88 20.46 15.23
CA ILE A 31 -4.12 20.04 14.56
C ILE A 31 -4.05 20.16 13.02
N SER A 32 -3.34 21.17 12.48
CA SER A 32 -3.14 21.30 11.03
C SER A 32 -2.38 20.12 10.42
N THR A 33 -1.61 19.36 11.21
CA THR A 33 -0.96 18.14 10.74
C THR A 33 -1.99 17.03 10.53
N VAL A 34 -2.96 16.90 11.44
CA VAL A 34 -4.06 15.94 11.31
C VAL A 34 -4.92 16.29 10.10
N TYR A 35 -5.30 17.56 9.92
CA TYR A 35 -6.02 17.99 8.72
C TYR A 35 -5.22 17.73 7.43
N ARG A 36 -3.89 17.87 7.46
CA ARG A 36 -3.04 17.50 6.32
C ARG A 36 -3.12 16.01 6.03
N TRP A 37 -3.08 15.14 7.05
CA TRP A 37 -3.21 13.69 6.87
C TRP A 37 -4.53 13.29 6.23
N VAL A 38 -5.62 13.96 6.61
CA VAL A 38 -6.94 13.77 6.02
C VAL A 38 -7.03 14.28 4.58
N LEU A 39 -6.57 15.51 4.33
CA LEU A 39 -6.83 16.19 3.05
C LEU A 39 -5.81 15.86 1.96
N LYS A 40 -4.55 15.67 2.35
CA LYS A 40 -3.41 15.49 1.43
C LYS A 40 -2.65 14.19 1.69
N GLY A 41 -2.80 13.62 2.88
CA GLY A 41 -2.00 12.50 3.32
C GLY A 41 -0.60 12.85 3.79
N ALA A 42 0.13 11.81 4.19
CA ALA A 42 1.56 11.86 4.48
C ALA A 42 2.22 10.57 3.97
N ARG A 43 3.41 10.70 3.38
CA ARG A 43 4.22 9.56 2.90
C ARG A 43 3.50 8.61 1.92
N GLY A 44 2.45 9.07 1.24
CA GLY A 44 1.64 8.26 0.31
C GLY A 44 0.44 7.57 0.92
N LYS A 45 0.11 7.86 2.18
CA LYS A 45 -1.10 7.39 2.84
C LYS A 45 -2.00 8.57 3.14
N VAL A 46 -3.31 8.39 3.04
CA VAL A 46 -4.32 9.36 3.48
C VAL A 46 -5.02 8.77 4.70
N LEU A 47 -5.35 9.60 5.68
CA LEU A 47 -6.07 9.15 6.87
C LEU A 47 -7.56 9.01 6.54
N ASP A 48 -8.11 7.81 6.76
CA ASP A 48 -9.55 7.54 6.58
C ASP A 48 -10.37 8.48 7.47
N SER A 49 -11.40 9.09 6.91
CA SER A 49 -12.29 9.98 7.66
C SER A 49 -13.66 10.09 7.02
N ALA A 50 -14.67 10.39 7.82
CA ALA A 50 -16.04 10.58 7.40
C ALA A 50 -16.63 11.89 7.96
N MET A 51 -17.56 12.49 7.23
CA MET A 51 -18.34 13.63 7.71
C MET A 51 -19.64 13.12 8.35
N LEU A 52 -19.90 13.51 9.60
CA LEU A 52 -21.11 13.17 10.35
C LEU A 52 -21.63 14.46 11.01
N GLY A 53 -22.83 14.91 10.62
CA GLY A 53 -23.44 16.11 11.21
C GLY A 53 -22.60 17.39 11.05
N GLY A 54 -21.82 17.50 9.97
CA GLY A 54 -20.94 18.66 9.74
C GLY A 54 -19.57 18.60 10.45
N ILE A 55 -19.35 17.60 11.30
CA ILE A 55 -18.06 17.36 11.96
C ILE A 55 -17.35 16.20 11.26
N ARG A 56 -16.02 16.31 11.11
CA ARG A 56 -15.21 15.24 10.55
C ARG A 56 -14.70 14.32 11.65
N TYR A 57 -14.87 13.02 11.45
CA TYR A 57 -14.41 11.97 12.33
C TYR A 57 -13.39 11.07 11.63
N THR A 58 -12.49 10.51 12.42
CA THR A 58 -11.64 9.35 12.10
C THR A 58 -11.94 8.26 13.13
N SER A 59 -11.32 7.10 13.01
CA SER A 59 -11.28 6.10 14.07
C SER A 59 -9.87 5.89 14.63
N LEU A 60 -9.78 5.29 15.82
CA LEU A 60 -8.50 4.81 16.38
C LEU A 60 -7.85 3.77 15.47
N GLU A 61 -8.67 2.87 14.94
CA GLU A 61 -8.25 1.79 14.06
C GLU A 61 -7.72 2.37 12.73
N ALA A 62 -8.37 3.40 12.18
CA ALA A 62 -7.87 4.13 11.02
C ALA A 62 -6.53 4.83 11.31
N LEU A 63 -6.38 5.44 12.50
CA LEU A 63 -5.11 6.04 12.93
C LEU A 63 -4.01 4.99 13.05
N GLU A 64 -4.30 3.81 13.60
CA GLU A 64 -3.36 2.70 13.69
C GLU A 64 -2.94 2.24 12.28
N ARG A 65 -3.88 2.03 11.35
CA ARG A 65 -3.58 1.71 9.94
C ARG A 65 -2.73 2.80 9.28
N PHE A 66 -3.05 4.06 9.55
CA PHE A 66 -2.37 5.21 8.97
C PHE A 66 -0.94 5.40 9.51
N LEU A 67 -0.72 5.21 10.81
CA LEU A 67 0.58 5.35 11.45
C LEU A 67 1.44 4.10 11.29
N GLY A 68 0.80 2.93 11.21
CA GLY A 68 1.42 1.63 11.04
C GLY A 68 2.28 1.50 9.78
N THR A 69 3.25 0.59 9.86
CA THR A 69 4.36 0.44 8.90
C THR A 69 3.94 -0.24 7.60
N ARG A 70 3.07 0.41 6.82
CA ARG A 70 2.99 0.22 5.35
C ARG A 70 4.08 0.99 4.59
N THR A 71 4.96 1.69 5.31
CA THR A 71 6.01 2.52 4.71
C THR A 71 7.01 1.67 3.92
N ALA A 72 7.33 0.45 4.38
CA ALA A 72 8.20 -0.47 3.65
C ALA A 72 7.52 -0.96 2.36
N GLU A 73 6.27 -1.42 2.46
CA GLU A 73 5.48 -1.90 1.32
C GLU A 73 5.26 -0.81 0.26
N LEU A 74 4.88 0.41 0.66
CA LEU A 74 4.74 1.55 -0.26
C LEU A 74 6.08 2.01 -0.86
N THR A 75 7.16 1.91 -0.10
CA THR A 75 8.52 2.20 -0.62
C THR A 75 8.92 1.15 -1.66
N GLU A 76 8.62 -0.11 -1.39
CA GLU A 76 8.90 -1.22 -2.28
C GLU A 76 8.04 -1.17 -3.55
N ILE A 77 6.73 -0.87 -3.45
CA ILE A 77 5.86 -0.61 -4.60
C ILE A 77 6.43 0.51 -5.47
N ARG A 78 6.77 1.66 -4.87
CA ARG A 78 7.38 2.80 -5.60
C ARG A 78 8.73 2.44 -6.22
N ARG A 79 9.54 1.63 -5.52
CA ARG A 79 10.83 1.14 -6.02
C ARG A 79 10.60 0.23 -7.23
N GLN A 80 9.67 -0.72 -7.13
CA GLN A 80 9.31 -1.64 -8.20
C GLN A 80 8.77 -0.90 -9.42
N GLU A 81 7.91 0.11 -9.24
CA GLU A 81 7.44 0.98 -10.32
C GLU A 81 8.60 1.71 -11.01
N ARG A 82 9.56 2.25 -10.25
CA ARG A 82 10.76 2.90 -10.81
C ARG A 82 11.64 1.93 -11.58
N VAL A 83 11.85 0.72 -11.04
CA VAL A 83 12.62 -0.34 -11.70
C VAL A 83 11.92 -0.73 -13.01
N ARG A 84 10.61 -0.93 -12.97
CA ARG A 84 9.79 -1.26 -14.14
C ARG A 84 9.85 -0.17 -15.21
N ALA A 85 9.65 1.10 -14.84
CA ALA A 85 9.79 2.21 -15.78
C ALA A 85 11.22 2.37 -16.36
N SER A 86 12.25 1.93 -15.62
CA SER A 86 13.62 1.87 -16.12
C SER A 86 13.80 0.73 -17.13
N LEU A 87 13.22 -0.44 -16.86
CA LEU A 87 13.24 -1.59 -17.77
C LEU A 87 12.46 -1.29 -19.06
N ASP A 88 11.27 -0.68 -18.94
CA ASP A 88 10.43 -0.26 -20.07
C ASP A 88 11.19 0.70 -20.99
N ARG A 89 11.83 1.74 -20.43
CA ARG A 89 12.66 2.70 -21.19
C ARG A 89 13.83 2.05 -21.92
N ARG A 90 14.35 0.95 -21.41
CA ARG A 90 15.47 0.20 -22.01
C ARG A 90 14.99 -0.89 -22.97
N GLY A 91 13.68 -1.04 -23.18
CA GLY A 91 13.11 -2.13 -23.96
C GLY A 91 13.31 -3.52 -23.33
N LEU A 92 13.66 -3.56 -22.03
CA LEU A 92 13.91 -4.78 -21.26
C LEU A 92 12.66 -5.27 -20.53
N SER A 93 11.56 -4.53 -20.63
CA SER A 93 10.25 -5.00 -20.18
C SER A 93 9.74 -6.03 -21.17
N SER A 94 9.87 -7.30 -20.81
CA SER A 94 9.46 -8.42 -21.67
C SER A 94 8.04 -8.19 -22.19
N PRO A 95 7.84 -8.07 -23.52
CA PRO A 95 6.51 -8.31 -24.07
C PRO A 95 6.21 -9.77 -23.74
N ARG A 96 5.08 -10.00 -23.05
CA ARG A 96 4.55 -11.33 -22.80
C ARG A 96 4.80 -12.16 -24.04
N ILE A 97 5.59 -13.23 -23.95
CA ILE A 97 5.57 -14.27 -24.98
C ILE A 97 4.14 -14.79 -24.92
N PRO A 98 3.27 -14.54 -25.92
CA PRO A 98 2.00 -15.24 -26.00
C PRO A 98 2.40 -16.67 -26.34
N GLU A 99 2.32 -17.57 -25.37
CA GLU A 99 2.56 -19.02 -25.46
C GLU A 99 2.93 -19.53 -26.86
N ALA A 100 4.12 -19.19 -27.35
CA ALA A 100 4.64 -19.79 -28.54
C ALA A 100 5.10 -21.15 -28.05
N ARG A 101 4.26 -22.17 -28.28
CA ARG A 101 4.58 -23.59 -28.10
C ARG A 101 6.07 -23.78 -28.37
N LEU A 102 6.87 -23.95 -27.31
CA LEU A 102 8.21 -24.46 -27.48
C LEU A 102 8.00 -25.84 -28.12
N PRO A 103 8.52 -26.11 -29.33
CA PRO A 103 8.42 -27.45 -29.88
C PRO A 103 9.17 -28.36 -28.90
N VAL A 104 8.42 -29.23 -28.22
CA VAL A 104 8.98 -30.33 -27.45
C VAL A 104 9.81 -31.10 -28.47
N ARG A 105 11.14 -31.04 -28.32
CA ARG A 105 12.04 -31.87 -29.14
C ARG A 105 11.70 -33.32 -28.80
N ASP A 106 11.06 -34.00 -29.74
CA ASP A 106 10.80 -35.43 -29.64
C ASP A 106 12.15 -36.14 -29.63
N VAL A 107 12.60 -36.54 -28.44
CA VAL A 107 13.80 -37.37 -28.28
C VAL A 107 13.37 -38.82 -28.51
N ARG A 108 13.07 -39.17 -29.77
CA ARG A 108 13.06 -40.56 -30.23
C ARG A 108 14.17 -40.72 -31.26
N ARG A 109 15.32 -41.11 -30.73
CA ARG A 109 16.49 -41.49 -31.52
C ARG A 109 16.22 -42.88 -32.07
N ASP A 110 15.94 -42.96 -33.37
CA ASP A 110 16.04 -44.19 -34.13
C ASP A 110 17.45 -44.77 -33.94
N ASN A 111 17.52 -45.96 -33.35
CA ASN A 111 18.76 -46.73 -33.25
C ASN A 111 18.80 -47.68 -34.46
N PRO A 112 19.82 -47.61 -35.34
CA PRO A 112 19.91 -48.50 -36.49
C PRO A 112 20.23 -49.94 -36.05
N ARG A 113 19.50 -50.91 -36.63
CA ARG A 113 19.83 -52.34 -36.56
C ARG A 113 21.16 -52.58 -37.28
N VAL A 114 22.10 -53.23 -36.60
CA VAL A 114 23.28 -53.86 -37.22
C VAL A 114 22.96 -55.36 -37.35
N PRO A 115 23.12 -55.98 -38.52
CA PRO A 115 22.91 -57.41 -38.71
C PRO A 115 24.18 -58.24 -38.47
N ASP A 116 24.02 -59.47 -38.01
CA ASP A 116 24.81 -60.66 -38.39
C ASP A 116 23.85 -61.87 -38.43
#